data_AF-A0A7W6LK40-F1
#
_entry.id   AF-A0A7W6LK40-F1
#
_cell.length_a   1.000
_cell.length_b   1.000
_cell.length_c   1.000
_cell.angle_alpha   90.00
_cell.angle_beta   90.00
_cell.angle_gamma   90.00
#
_symmetry.space_group_name_H-M   'P 1'
#
loop_
_entity.id
_entity.type
_entity.pdbx_description
1 polymer ?
#
loop_
_entity_poly.entity_id
_entity_poly.type
_entity_poly.pdbx_seq_one_letter_code
_entity_poly.pdbx_strand_id
1 'polypeptide(L)' 'MIYFSQAPTPISTPVPGACRMQALTERLASDMRELAFNGRVVDVDTLSEFGWTKDTIMRLAPAATSIARRRSVRQISQ' A
#
# COMPACT_ATOMS: atom_id res chain seq x y z
N MET A 1 -9.56 17.24 37.05
CA MET A 1 -9.90 17.15 35.62
C MET A 1 -8.60 17.23 34.84
N ILE A 2 -8.19 16.16 34.15
CA ILE A 2 -6.97 16.15 33.34
C ILE A 2 -7.40 16.31 31.88
N TYR A 3 -6.98 17.38 31.22
CA TYR A 3 -7.19 17.57 29.79
C TYR A 3 -6.01 16.96 29.04
N PHE A 4 -6.28 16.04 28.11
CA PHE A 4 -5.26 15.44 27.24
C PHE A 4 -5.11 16.30 25.98
N SER A 5 -4.03 17.10 25.92
CA SER A 5 -3.69 17.89 24.73
C SER A 5 -2.88 17.02 23.76
N GLN A 6 -3.47 16.61 22.63
CA GLN A 6 -2.70 16.00 21.54
C GLN A 6 -1.76 17.04 20.95
N ALA A 7 -0.46 16.74 20.92
CA ALA A 7 0.51 17.54 20.17
C ALA A 7 0.14 17.50 18.67
N PRO A 8 0.21 18.63 17.96
CA PRO A 8 -0.05 18.66 16.53
C PRO A 8 0.96 17.75 15.83
N THR A 9 0.47 16.73 15.13
CA THR A 9 1.31 15.86 14.30
C THR A 9 2.08 16.73 13.31
N PRO A 10 3.41 16.55 13.15
CA PRO A 10 4.17 17.34 12.19
C PRO A 10 3.58 17.12 10.80
N ILE A 11 3.15 18.23 10.18
CA ILE A 11 2.73 18.25 8.78
C ILE A 11 3.99 17.90 7.98
N SER A 12 4.13 16.64 7.58
CA SER A 12 5.13 16.23 6.61
C SER A 12 4.81 16.92 5.30
N THR A 13 5.60 17.92 4.94
CA THR A 13 5.58 18.50 3.60
C THR A 13 5.84 17.38 2.58
N PRO A 14 4.92 17.13 1.64
CA PRO A 14 5.14 16.10 0.64
C PRO A 14 6.33 16.50 -0.22
N VAL A 15 7.40 15.70 -0.16
CA VAL A 15 8.57 15.88 -1.02
C VAL A 15 8.11 15.73 -2.48
N PRO A 16 8.37 16.70 -3.38
CA PRO A 16 7.97 16.59 -4.78
C PRO A 16 8.71 15.41 -5.42
N GLY A 17 7.97 14.31 -5.67
CA GLY A 17 8.52 13.03 -6.13
C GLY A 17 8.12 11.84 -5.24
N ALA A 18 7.89 12.06 -3.95
CA ALA A 18 7.36 11.04 -3.04
C ALA A 18 5.94 10.62 -3.41
N CYS A 19 5.12 11.55 -3.92
CA CYS A 19 3.75 11.25 -4.35
C CYS A 19 3.70 10.22 -5.49
N ARG A 20 4.67 10.22 -6.43
CA ARG A 20 4.67 9.25 -7.53
C ARG A 20 4.98 7.85 -7.04
N MET A 21 5.99 7.70 -6.20
CA MET A 21 6.34 6.40 -5.61
C MET A 21 5.23 5.91 -4.67
N GLN A 22 4.62 6.81 -3.90
CA GLN A 22 3.48 6.50 -3.05
C GLN A 22 2.28 6.04 -3.88
N ALA A 23 1.91 6.77 -4.94
CA ALA A 23 0.82 6.39 -5.83
C ALA A 23 1.07 5.04 -6.51
N LEU A 24 2.30 4.75 -6.94
CA LEU A 24 2.67 3.44 -7.48
C LEU A 24 2.56 2.33 -6.42
N THR A 25 2.99 2.61 -5.18
CA THR A 25 2.87 1.67 -4.07
C THR A 25 1.41 1.39 -3.72
N GLU A 26 0.57 2.42 -3.72
CA GLU A 26 -0.86 2.28 -3.43
C GLU A 26 -1.60 1.53 -4.54
N ARG A 27 -1.24 1.79 -5.81
CA ARG A 27 -1.78 1.03 -6.94
C ARG A 27 -1.38 -0.44 -6.85
N LEU A 28 -0.10 -0.73 -6.63
CA LEU A 28 0.38 -2.10 -6.44
C LEU A 28 -0.33 -2.78 -5.27
N ALA A 29 -0.50 -2.10 -4.14
CA ALA A 29 -1.23 -2.63 -2.99
C ALA A 29 -2.70 -2.93 -3.32
N SER A 30 -3.33 -2.16 -4.21
CA SER A 30 -4.68 -2.41 -4.70
C SER A 30 -4.74 -3.67 -5.56
N ASP A 31 -3.82 -3.80 -6.53
CA ASP A 31 -3.75 -4.97 -7.41
C ASP A 31 -3.45 -6.26 -6.62
N MET A 32 -2.50 -6.20 -5.68
CA MET A 32 -2.21 -7.32 -4.76
C MET A 32 -3.45 -7.73 -3.95
N ARG A 33 -4.26 -6.75 -3.53
CA ARG A 33 -5.48 -7.01 -2.77
C ARG A 33 -6.57 -7.62 -3.65
N GLU A 34 -6.75 -7.11 -4.86
CA GLU A 34 -7.72 -7.64 -5.81
C GLU A 34 -7.38 -9.10 -6.17
N LEU A 35 -6.11 -9.40 -6.42
CA LEU A 35 -5.63 -10.76 -6.64
C LEU A 35 -5.93 -11.67 -5.44
N ALA A 36 -5.59 -11.24 -4.23
CA ALA A 36 -5.86 -11.99 -3.02
C ALA A 36 -7.36 -12.23 -2.80
N PHE A 37 -8.21 -11.27 -3.14
CA PHE A 37 -9.66 -11.39 -3.02
C PHE A 37 -10.25 -12.36 -4.05
N ASN A 38 -9.71 -12.37 -5.28
CA ASN A 38 -10.07 -13.32 -6.32
C ASN A 38 -9.47 -14.73 -6.10
N GLY A 39 -8.81 -14.97 -4.96
CA GLY A 39 -8.15 -16.24 -4.66
C GLY A 39 -6.93 -16.55 -5.53
N ARG A 40 -6.40 -15.56 -6.26
CA ARG A 40 -5.15 -15.69 -7.02
C ARG A 40 -3.96 -15.42 -6.11
N VAL A 41 -2.88 -16.16 -6.34
CA VAL A 41 -1.62 -15.97 -5.63
C VAL A 41 -1.00 -14.64 -6.05
N VAL A 42 -0.55 -13.86 -5.07
CA VAL A 42 0.15 -12.61 -5.31
C VAL A 42 1.64 -12.91 -5.52
N ASP A 43 2.01 -13.22 -6.76
CA ASP A 43 3.39 -13.49 -7.17
C ASP A 43 3.89 -12.46 -8.20
N VAL A 44 5.22 -12.39 -8.38
CA VAL A 44 5.87 -11.55 -9.39
C VAL A 44 5.34 -11.86 -10.80
N ASP A 45 5.16 -13.14 -11.14
CA ASP A 45 4.69 -13.55 -12.46
C ASP A 45 3.28 -13.00 -12.73
N THR A 46 2.37 -13.22 -11.78
CA THR A 46 0.99 -12.71 -11.85
C THR A 46 0.97 -11.19 -11.90
N LEU A 47 1.75 -10.49 -11.08
CA LEU A 47 1.82 -9.03 -11.13
C LEU A 47 2.42 -8.51 -12.45
N SER A 48 3.31 -9.27 -13.08
CA SER A 48 3.83 -8.95 -14.41
C SER A 48 2.77 -9.10 -15.52
N GLU A 49 1.78 -10.00 -15.38
CA GLU A 49 0.61 -10.04 -16.27
C GLU A 49 -0.20 -8.72 -16.21
N PHE A 50 -0.23 -8.05 -15.06
CA PHE A 50 -0.89 -6.76 -14.87
C PHE A 50 -0.05 -5.56 -15.33
N GLY A 51 1.09 -5.81 -15.98
CA GLY A 51 1.97 -4.79 -16.54
C GLY A 51 2.99 -4.22 -15.56
N TRP A 52 3.21 -4.86 -14.41
CA TRP A 52 4.25 -4.46 -13.48
C TRP A 52 5.61 -5.07 -13.85
N THR A 53 6.66 -4.24 -13.86
CA THR A 53 8.02 -4.75 -14.04
C THR A 53 8.55 -5.35 -12.75
N LYS A 54 9.34 -6.43 -12.86
CA LYS A 54 9.95 -7.13 -11.72
C LYS A 54 10.74 -6.21 -10.80
N ASP A 55 11.49 -5.26 -11.37
CA ASP A 55 12.23 -4.25 -10.60
C ASP A 55 11.30 -3.39 -9.72
N THR A 56 10.20 -2.90 -10.31
CA THR A 56 9.20 -2.10 -9.59
C THR A 56 8.51 -2.91 -8.50
N ILE A 57 8.17 -4.17 -8.79
CA ILE A 57 7.56 -5.07 -7.81
C ILE A 57 8.50 -5.28 -6.62
N MET A 58 9.75 -5.65 -6.86
CA MET A 58 10.72 -5.89 -5.79
C MET A 58 10.95 -4.65 -4.92
N ARG A 59 10.98 -3.48 -5.54
CA ARG A 59 11.18 -2.20 -4.84
C ARG A 59 9.99 -1.79 -3.99
N LEU A 60 8.77 -2.04 -4.46
CA LEU A 60 7.54 -1.55 -3.82
C LEU A 60 6.84 -2.61 -2.96
N ALA A 61 7.11 -3.90 -3.16
CA ALA A 61 6.45 -5.01 -2.47
C ALA A 61 6.43 -4.87 -0.94
N PRO A 62 7.54 -4.54 -0.24
CA PRO A 62 7.51 -4.45 1.22
C PRO A 62 6.50 -3.41 1.74
N ALA A 63 6.44 -2.25 1.07
CA ALA A 63 5.52 -1.18 1.43
C ALA A 63 4.08 -1.51 0.99
N ALA A 64 3.90 -2.05 -0.22
CA ALA A 64 2.61 -2.42 -0.76
C ALA A 64 1.94 -3.54 0.04
N THR A 65 2.68 -4.58 0.47
CA THR A 65 2.17 -5.65 1.34
C THR A 65 1.70 -5.12 2.69
N SER A 66 2.45 -4.19 3.29
CA SER A 66 2.06 -3.56 4.55
C SER A 66 0.75 -2.78 4.41
N ILE A 67 0.60 -2.02 3.31
CA ILE A 67 -0.64 -1.27 3.00
C ILE A 67 -1.80 -2.23 2.73
N ALA A 68 -1.60 -3.25 1.89
CA ALA A 68 -2.62 -4.25 1.56
C ALA A 68 -3.13 -4.97 2.82
N ARG A 69 -2.21 -5.39 3.71
CA ARG A 69 -2.56 -6.02 4.99
C ARG A 69 -3.36 -5.09 5.88
N ARG A 70 -2.93 -3.83 6.05
CA ARG A 70 -3.66 -2.82 6.83
C ARG A 70 -5.07 -2.58 6.29
N ARG A 71 -5.22 -2.48 4.96
CA ARG A 71 -6.52 -2.27 4.29
C ARG A 71 -7.43 -3.50 4.40
N SER A 72 -6.86 -4.70 4.31
CA SER A 72 -7.63 -5.94 4.44
C SER A 72 -8.22 -6.11 5.85
N VAL A 73 -7.46 -5.78 6.91
CA VAL A 73 -7.93 -5.86 8.30
C VAL A 73 -9.06 -4.88 8.59
N ARG A 74 -9.05 -3.67 8.00
CA ARG A 74 -10.08 -2.67 8.23
C ARG A 74 -11.46 -3.03 7.66
N GLN A 75 -11.55 -3.93 6.68
CA GLN A 75 -12.83 -4.25 6.01
C GLN A 75 -13.62 -5.39 6.68
N ILE A 76 -13.03 -6.14 7.61
CA ILE A 76 -13.72 -7.23 8.35
C ILE A 76 -14.59 -6.68 9.50
N SER A 77 -14.58 -5.35 9.72
CA SER A 77 -15.38 -4.66 10.74
C SER A 77 -16.49 -3.78 10.13
N GLN A 78 -17.04 -4.18 8.97
CA GLN A 78 -18.22 -3.56 8.37
C GLN A 78 -19.38 -4.54 8.40
#